data_AF-A0A7W1AKG8-F1
#
_entry.id   AF-A0A7W1AKG8-F1
#
_cell.length_a   1.000
_cell.length_b   1.000
_cell.length_c   1.000
_cell.angle_alpha   90.00
_cell.angle_beta   90.00
_cell.angle_gamma   90.00
#
_symmetry.space_group_name_H-M   'P 1'
#
loop_
_entity.id
_entity.type
_entity.pdbx_description
1 polymer ?
#
loop_
_entity_poly.entity_id
_entity_poly.type
_entity_poly.pdbx_seq_one_letter_code
_entity_poly.pdbx_strand_id
1 'polypeptide(L)'
;VSEATQPFLGNMVGTIERVLQDVLVDRDILNGALNNYMSMVAHKTNAVMSRLTTVSIIFLPLTFLCGVYGMNFDVLPEKTFKYGYLYFWIAVVVIVASLLWLMKRKKIL
;
A
#
# COMPACT_ATOMS: atom_id res chain seq x y z
N VAL A 1 -28.58 41.55 41.07
CA VAL A 1 -27.70 40.54 41.71
C VAL A 1 -26.82 41.28 42.70
N SER A 2 -26.69 40.80 43.94
CA SER A 2 -25.89 41.46 44.98
C SER A 2 -24.43 41.65 44.52
N GLU A 3 -23.81 42.80 44.79
CA GLU A 3 -22.41 43.12 44.42
C GLU A 3 -21.42 42.08 44.96
N ALA A 4 -21.77 41.37 46.04
CA ALA A 4 -20.96 40.30 46.62
C ALA A 4 -21.00 38.97 45.84
N THR A 5 -21.99 38.74 44.97
CA THR A 5 -22.17 37.48 44.21
C THR A 5 -21.53 37.52 42.82
N GLN A 6 -21.24 38.72 42.30
CA GLN A 6 -20.56 38.95 41.00
C GLN A 6 -19.22 38.19 40.87
N PRO A 7 -18.31 38.18 41.86
CA PRO A 7 -17.02 37.50 41.76
C PRO A 7 -17.15 35.97 41.67
N PHE A 8 -18.15 35.41 42.38
CA PHE A 8 -18.42 33.98 42.36
C PHE A 8 -18.89 33.52 40.98
N LEU A 9 -19.81 34.27 40.37
CA LEU A 9 -20.28 33.99 39.01
C LEU A 9 -19.15 34.14 37.97
N GLY A 10 -18.27 35.13 38.11
CA GLY A 10 -17.10 35.30 37.25
C GLY A 10 -16.15 34.11 37.28
N ASN A 11 -15.87 33.56 38.47
CA ASN A 11 -15.02 32.36 38.61
C ASN A 11 -15.68 31.11 37.99
N MET A 12 -17.00 30.95 38.13
CA MET A 12 -17.73 29.86 37.49
C MET A 12 -17.67 29.96 35.98
N VAL A 13 -17.89 31.14 35.42
CA VAL A 13 -17.79 31.40 33.97
C VAL A 13 -16.39 31.08 33.47
N GLY A 14 -15.34 31.57 34.14
CA GLY A 14 -13.95 31.28 33.75
C GLY A 14 -13.60 29.78 33.83
N THR A 15 -14.16 29.06 34.79
CA THR A 15 -13.99 27.60 34.88
C THR A 15 -14.67 26.88 33.72
N ILE A 16 -15.89 27.29 33.34
CA ILE A 16 -16.63 26.73 32.20
C ILE A 16 -15.88 27.01 30.89
N GLU A 17 -15.37 28.23 30.71
CA GLU A 17 -14.59 28.61 29.53
C GLU A 17 -13.32 27.75 29.40
N ARG A 18 -12.62 27.51 30.50
CA ARG A 18 -11.42 26.66 30.51
C ARG A 18 -11.75 25.22 30.12
N VAL A 19 -12.78 24.63 30.75
CA VAL A 19 -13.20 23.26 30.43
C VAL A 19 -13.66 23.15 28.97
N LEU A 20 -14.36 24.16 28.45
CA LEU A 20 -14.75 24.20 27.04
C LEU A 20 -13.54 24.21 26.11
N GLN A 21 -12.51 25.01 26.43
CA GLN A 21 -11.26 25.02 25.66
C GLN A 21 -10.55 23.66 25.70
N ASP A 22 -10.47 23.03 26.88
CA ASP A 22 -9.86 21.71 27.05
C ASP A 22 -10.58 20.66 26.18
N VAL A 23 -11.92 20.66 26.19
CA VAL A 23 -12.75 19.75 25.36
C VAL A 23 -12.53 19.98 23.86
N LEU A 24 -12.37 21.23 23.42
CA LEU A 24 -12.10 21.56 22.02
C LEU A 24 -10.71 21.06 21.60
N VAL A 25 -9.70 21.24 22.45
CA VAL A 25 -8.34 20.74 22.20
C VAL A 25 -8.34 19.21 22.12
N ASP A 26 -9.01 18.53 23.05
CA ASP A 26 -9.13 17.07 23.04
C ASP A 26 -9.80 16.56 21.75
N ARG A 27 -10.83 17.26 21.28
CA ARG A 27 -11.49 16.93 20.01
C ARG A 27 -10.52 17.02 18.83
N ASP A 28 -9.67 18.05 18.78
CA ASP A 28 -8.69 18.21 17.72
C ASP A 28 -7.59 17.14 17.77
N ILE A 29 -7.14 16.78 18.98
CA ILE A 29 -6.20 15.67 19.19
C ILE A 29 -6.82 14.34 18.70
N LEU A 30 -8.07 14.06 19.06
CA LEU A 30 -8.78 12.86 18.63
C LEU A 30 -8.94 12.81 17.10
N ASN A 31 -9.29 13.93 16.46
CA ASN A 31 -9.35 14.02 15.01
C ASN A 31 -7.98 13.76 14.36
N GLY A 32 -6.89 14.31 14.93
CA GLY A 32 -5.53 14.03 14.50
C GLY A 32 -5.17 12.56 14.63
N ALA A 33 -5.51 11.93 15.76
CA ALA A 33 -5.29 10.50 15.99
C ALA A 33 -6.08 9.62 15.02
N LEU A 34 -7.34 9.95 14.75
CA LEU A 34 -8.16 9.24 13.76
C LEU A 34 -7.58 9.36 12.34
N ASN A 35 -7.17 10.56 11.94
CA ASN A 35 -6.52 10.78 10.64
C ASN A 35 -5.22 9.98 10.50
N ASN A 36 -4.41 9.93 11.57
CA ASN A 36 -3.21 9.10 11.61
C ASN A 36 -3.54 7.61 11.53
N TYR A 37 -4.55 7.14 12.27
CA TYR A 37 -5.01 5.76 12.21
C TYR A 37 -5.47 5.38 10.81
N MET A 38 -6.30 6.20 10.17
CA MET A 38 -6.75 6.00 8.79
C MET A 38 -5.57 5.96 7.83
N SER A 39 -4.59 6.84 8.00
CA SER A 39 -3.37 6.85 7.20
C SER A 39 -2.57 5.56 7.39
N MET A 40 -2.41 5.08 8.62
CA MET A 40 -1.75 3.81 8.92
C MET A 40 -2.49 2.61 8.31
N VAL A 41 -3.82 2.60 8.35
CA VAL A 41 -4.64 1.56 7.70
C VAL A 41 -4.43 1.60 6.19
N ALA A 42 -4.48 2.77 5.57
CA ALA A 42 -4.22 2.94 4.14
C ALA A 42 -2.81 2.46 3.76
N HIS A 43 -1.78 2.79 4.57
CA HIS A 43 -0.42 2.29 4.38
C HIS A 43 -0.35 0.76 4.45
N LYS A 44 -1.00 0.13 5.44
CA LYS A 44 -1.05 -1.34 5.54
C LYS A 44 -1.74 -1.96 4.34
N THR A 45 -2.87 -1.41 3.91
CA THR A 45 -3.60 -1.88 2.72
C THR A 45 -2.74 -1.76 1.46
N ASN A 46 -2.07 -0.63 1.26
CA ASN A 46 -1.15 -0.43 0.13
C ASN A 46 0.02 -1.42 0.17
N ALA A 47 0.56 -1.71 1.35
CA ALA A 47 1.61 -2.71 1.50
C ALA A 47 1.13 -4.12 1.13
N VAL A 48 -0.09 -4.50 1.52
CA VAL A 48 -0.71 -5.78 1.12
C VAL A 48 -0.92 -5.84 -0.40
N MET A 49 -1.48 -4.79 -1.00
CA MET A 49 -1.69 -4.70 -2.44
C MET A 49 -0.37 -4.77 -3.22
N SER A 50 0.69 -4.12 -2.73
CA SER A 50 2.02 -4.19 -3.34
C SER A 50 2.59 -5.62 -3.30
N ARG A 51 2.45 -6.33 -2.16
CA ARG A 51 2.88 -7.74 -2.06
C ARG A 51 2.15 -8.63 -3.05
N LEU A 52 0.83 -8.50 -3.16
CA LEU A 52 0.03 -9.26 -4.12
C LEU A 52 0.41 -8.93 -5.57
N THR A 53 0.58 -7.65 -5.88
CA THR A 53 0.99 -7.18 -7.22
C THR A 53 2.36 -7.73 -7.60
N THR A 54 3.31 -7.78 -6.66
CA THR A 54 4.64 -8.35 -6.88
C THR A 54 4.57 -9.80 -7.31
N VAL A 55 3.74 -10.59 -6.63
CA VAL A 55 3.50 -11.99 -7.01
C VAL A 55 2.90 -12.03 -8.43
N SER A 56 1.83 -11.30 -8.70
CA SER A 56 1.15 -11.30 -10.00
C SER A 56 2.04 -10.90 -11.18
N ILE A 57 2.89 -9.87 -11.02
CA ILE A 57 3.81 -9.41 -12.08
C ILE A 57 4.82 -10.49 -12.47
N ILE A 58 5.23 -11.34 -11.52
CA ILE A 58 6.11 -12.48 -11.81
C ILE A 58 5.31 -13.58 -12.51
N PHE A 59 4.15 -13.94 -11.98
CA PHE A 59 3.37 -15.06 -12.49
C PHE A 59 2.74 -14.82 -13.86
N LEU A 60 2.40 -13.58 -14.24
CA LEU A 60 1.77 -13.25 -15.52
C LEU A 60 2.61 -13.69 -16.74
N PRO A 61 3.87 -13.24 -16.93
CA PRO A 61 4.70 -13.67 -18.06
C PRO A 61 5.05 -15.15 -18.00
N LEU A 62 5.26 -15.71 -16.80
CA LEU A 62 5.52 -17.14 -16.60
C LEU A 62 4.32 -17.99 -17.07
N THR A 63 3.10 -17.59 -16.69
CA THR A 63 1.86 -18.26 -17.11
C THR A 63 1.62 -18.11 -18.59
N PHE A 64 1.88 -16.93 -19.16
CA PHE A 64 1.79 -16.69 -20.60
C PHE A 64 2.73 -17.62 -21.38
N LEU A 65 4.00 -17.73 -20.96
CA LEU A 65 4.98 -18.63 -21.58
C LEU A 65 4.56 -20.09 -21.46
N CYS A 66 4.15 -20.54 -20.27
CA CYS A 66 3.61 -21.89 -20.08
C CYS A 66 2.38 -22.14 -20.96
N GLY A 67 1.50 -21.15 -21.14
CA GLY A 67 0.34 -21.22 -22.02
C GLY A 67 0.75 -21.41 -23.47
N VAL A 68 1.68 -20.60 -23.97
CA VAL A 68 2.18 -20.69 -25.35
C VAL A 68 2.86 -22.05 -25.63
N TYR A 69 3.68 -22.55 -24.71
CA TYR A 69 4.32 -23.87 -24.85
C TYR A 69 3.39 -25.06 -24.56
N GLY A 70 2.30 -24.82 -23.83
CA GLY A 70 1.24 -25.81 -23.59
C GLY A 70 0.26 -25.94 -24.74
N MET A 71 0.29 -25.04 -25.72
CA MET A 71 -0.50 -25.16 -26.95
C MET A 71 0.09 -26.24 -27.86
N ASN A 72 -0.76 -27.12 -28.39
CA ASN A 72 -0.38 -28.18 -29.33
C ASN A 72 -0.03 -27.60 -30.72
N PHE A 73 1.07 -26.86 -30.82
CA PHE A 73 1.62 -26.42 -32.10
C PHE A 73 2.50 -27.54 -32.71
N ASP A 74 2.11 -28.00 -33.90
CA ASP A 74 2.86 -28.99 -34.69
C ASP A 74 4.20 -28.45 -35.20
N VAL A 75 4.31 -27.14 -35.40
CA VAL A 75 5.53 -26.46 -35.87
C VAL A 75 5.92 -25.38 -34.87
N LEU A 76 6.56 -25.79 -33.77
CA LEU A 76 7.37 -24.88 -32.97
C LEU A 76 8.75 -24.77 -33.64
N PRO A 77 9.15 -23.61 -34.19
CA PRO A 77 10.46 -23.45 -34.84
C PRO A 77 11.65 -23.72 -33.89
N GLU A 78 11.41 -23.81 -32.58
CA GLU A 78 12.41 -24.20 -31.58
C GLU A 78 12.59 -25.71 -31.41
N LYS A 79 11.65 -26.57 -31.84
CA LYS A 79 11.79 -28.04 -31.72
C LYS A 79 12.94 -28.60 -32.56
N THR A 80 13.31 -27.92 -33.64
CA THR A 80 14.41 -28.30 -34.53
C THR A 80 15.77 -27.72 -34.09
N PHE A 81 15.79 -26.79 -33.13
CA PHE A 81 17.01 -26.21 -32.58
C PHE A 81 17.50 -27.03 -31.37
N LYS A 82 18.72 -27.57 -31.45
CA LYS A 82 19.33 -28.40 -30.38
C LYS A 82 19.38 -27.71 -29.01
N TYR A 83 19.35 -26.38 -28.97
CA TYR A 83 19.40 -25.57 -27.75
C TYR A 83 18.13 -24.73 -27.50
N GLY A 84 17.04 -24.94 -28.23
CA GLY A 84 15.81 -24.13 -28.10
C GLY A 84 15.26 -24.08 -26.66
N TYR A 85 15.26 -25.24 -25.99
CA TYR A 85 14.87 -25.35 -24.57
C TYR A 85 15.75 -24.51 -23.63
N LEU A 86 17.06 -24.43 -23.91
CA LEU A 86 17.99 -23.62 -23.11
C LEU A 86 17.74 -22.12 -23.31
N TYR A 87 17.54 -21.68 -24.56
CA TYR A 87 17.23 -20.28 -24.87
C TYR A 87 15.90 -19.83 -24.24
N PHE A 88 14.89 -20.70 -24.22
CA PHE A 88 13.63 -20.43 -23.53
C PHE A 88 13.83 -20.15 -22.03
N TRP A 89 14.56 -21.01 -21.33
CA TRP A 89 14.85 -20.80 -19.90
C TRP A 89 15.67 -19.54 -19.64
N ILE A 90 16.63 -19.24 -20.52
CA ILE A 90 17.39 -17.98 -20.45
C ILE A 90 16.44 -16.78 -20.61
N ALA A 91 15.52 -16.82 -21.57
CA ALA A 91 14.54 -15.74 -21.78
C ALA A 91 13.62 -15.56 -20.57
N VAL A 92 13.13 -16.66 -19.97
CA VAL A 92 12.32 -16.63 -18.74
C VAL A 92 13.11 -15.95 -17.61
N VAL A 93 14.35 -16.36 -17.37
CA VAL A 93 15.20 -15.81 -16.30
C VAL A 93 15.47 -14.32 -16.54
N VAL A 94 15.76 -13.92 -17.77
CA VAL A 94 15.99 -12.51 -18.13
C VAL A 94 14.73 -11.66 -17.94
N ILE A 95 13.56 -12.16 -18.33
CA ILE A 95 12.28 -11.47 -18.14
C ILE A 95 11.98 -11.29 -16.64
N VAL A 96 12.11 -12.35 -15.84
CA VAL A 96 11.87 -12.27 -14.39
C VAL A 96 12.90 -11.35 -13.72
N ALA A 97 14.18 -11.45 -14.07
CA ALA A 97 15.23 -10.60 -13.51
C ALA A 97 15.04 -9.13 -13.88
N SER A 98 14.67 -8.82 -15.12
CA SER A 98 14.39 -7.44 -15.56
C SER A 98 13.17 -6.85 -14.86
N LEU A 99 12.10 -7.63 -14.68
CA LEU A 99 10.91 -7.21 -13.93
C LEU A 99 11.26 -6.93 -12.46
N LEU A 100 11.98 -7.84 -11.79
CA LEU A 100 12.43 -7.63 -10.41
C LEU A 100 13.33 -6.39 -10.28
N TRP A 101 14.22 -6.15 -11.24
CA TRP A 101 15.07 -4.98 -11.28
C TRP A 101 14.26 -3.68 -11.44
N LEU A 102 13.30 -3.65 -12.37
CA LEU A 102 12.41 -2.51 -12.57
C LEU A 102 11.55 -2.24 -11.33
N MET A 103 11.03 -3.28 -10.67
CA MET A 103 10.25 -3.17 -9.44
C MET A 103 11.08 -2.58 -8.29
N LYS A 104 12.34 -3.02 -8.14
CA LYS A 104 13.28 -2.42 -7.18
C LYS A 104 13.56 -0.95 -7.50
N ARG A 105 13.77 -0.62 -8.77
CA ARG A 105 14.10 0.76 -9.20
C ARG A 105 12.94 1.73 -8.97
N LYS A 106 11.70 1.29 -9.17
CA LYS A 106 10.51 2.13 -8.99
C LYS A 106 10.02 2.24 -7.55
N LYS A 107 10.71 1.66 -6.55
CA LYS A 107 10.26 1.61 -5.14
C LYS A 107 8.79 1.14 -4.99
N ILE A 108 8.37 0.26 -5.90
CA ILE A 108 7.08 -0.43 -5.75
C ILE A 108 7.23 -1.52 -4.68
N LEU A 109 8.46 -2.02 -4.53
CA LEU A 109 8.97 -2.82 -3.40
C LEU A 109 9.42 -1.94 -2.23
#